data_AF-U9TL72-F1
#
_entry.id   AF-U9TL72-F1
#
_cell.length_a   1.000
_cell.length_b   1.000
_cell.length_c   1.000
_cell.angle_alpha   90.00
_cell.angle_beta   90.00
_cell.angle_gamma   90.00
#
_symmetry.space_group_name_H-M   'P 1'
#
loop_
_entity.id
_entity.type
_entity.pdbx_description
1 polymer ?
#
loop_
_entity_poly.entity_id
_entity_poly.type
_entity_poly.pdbx_seq_one_letter_code
_entity_poly.pdbx_strand_id
1 'polypeptide(L)'
;MNTENCLYCNIPFTEELWCKECINSLEKLAENGNKEAMFSLANCCNNGKGTEKNFEKAFHWYQKAAEKDHIIAMFNLVNHYYNGEGTEKNFEKAFHWCQKA
;
A
#
# COMPACT_ATOMS: atom_id res chain seq x y z
N MET A 1 12.54 2.78 28.16
CA MET A 1 11.48 3.22 27.22
C MET A 1 11.33 2.06 26.25
N ASN A 2 10.22 1.32 26.30
CA ASN A 2 10.00 0.19 25.38
C ASN A 2 9.65 0.79 24.02
N THR A 3 10.66 1.03 23.20
CA THR A 3 10.44 1.38 21.81
C THR A 3 10.01 0.10 21.11
N GLU A 4 8.73 0.00 20.74
CA GLU A 4 8.29 -1.05 19.83
C GLU A 4 9.17 -0.97 18.58
N ASN A 5 9.68 -2.13 18.14
CA ASN A 5 10.43 -2.20 16.90
C ASN A 5 9.43 -2.29 15.74
N CYS A 6 9.75 -1.64 14.62
CA CYS A 6 8.99 -1.78 13.39
C CYS A 6 8.96 -3.25 12.97
N LEU A 7 7.76 -3.79 12.72
CA LEU A 7 7.53 -5.19 12.37
C LEU A 7 8.31 -5.66 11.12
N TYR A 8 8.70 -4.72 10.26
CA TYR A 8 9.27 -5.01 8.94
C TYR A 8 10.80 -4.92 8.87
N CYS A 9 11.42 -4.07 9.70
CA CYS A 9 12.88 -3.84 9.72
C CYS A 9 13.51 -4.14 11.09
N ASN A 10 12.71 -4.43 12.12
CA ASN A 10 13.14 -4.70 13.50
C ASN A 10 14.00 -3.57 14.14
N ILE A 11 13.72 -2.33 13.74
CA ILE A 11 14.37 -1.11 14.24
C ILE A 11 13.38 -0.35 15.14
N PRO A 12 13.81 0.22 16.29
CA PRO A 12 12.97 1.05 17.16
C PRO A 12 12.21 2.15 16.40
N PHE A 13 10.92 2.37 16.72
CA PHE A 13 10.19 3.54 16.22
C PHE A 13 10.77 4.83 16.83
N THR A 14 11.71 5.46 16.14
CA THR A 14 12.26 6.78 16.48
C THR A 14 11.82 7.78 15.41
N GLU A 15 10.79 8.56 15.73
CA GLU A 15 10.13 9.61 14.94
C GLU A 15 9.34 9.14 13.69
N GLU A 16 8.26 9.87 13.42
CA GLU A 16 7.05 9.54 12.62
C GLU A 16 7.26 9.16 11.13
N LEU A 17 8.50 9.03 10.68
CA LEU A 17 8.85 8.74 9.29
C LEU A 17 9.44 7.33 9.15
N TRP A 18 8.86 6.55 8.24
CA TRP A 18 9.43 5.25 7.87
C TRP A 18 10.83 5.45 7.29
N CYS A 19 11.84 4.77 7.84
CA CYS A 19 13.20 4.82 7.30
C CYS A 19 13.30 3.98 6.00
N LYS A 20 14.28 4.32 5.15
CA LYS A 20 14.49 3.65 3.84
C LYS A 20 14.63 2.12 3.96
N GLU A 21 15.21 1.63 5.04
CA GLU A 21 15.41 0.19 5.27
C GLU A 21 14.09 -0.55 5.47
N CYS A 22 13.10 0.08 6.11
CA CYS A 22 11.78 -0.52 6.27
C CYS A 22 11.02 -0.57 4.93
N ILE A 23 11.18 0.44 4.06
CA ILE A 23 10.65 0.40 2.69
C ILE A 23 11.30 -0.73 1.87
N ASN A 24 12.63 -0.86 1.92
CA ASN A 24 13.33 -1.95 1.22
C ASN A 24 12.88 -3.33 1.70
N SER A 25 12.61 -3.48 3.00
CA SER A 25 12.11 -4.73 3.58
C SER A 25 10.68 -5.03 3.14
N LEU A 26 9.82 -4.00 3.07
CA LEU A 26 8.48 -4.11 2.50
C LEU A 26 8.51 -4.51 1.02
N GLU A 27 9.40 -3.91 0.21
CA GLU A 27 9.55 -4.26 -1.20
C GLU A 27 9.89 -5.74 -1.38
N LYS A 28 10.87 -6.27 -0.62
CA LYS A 28 11.21 -7.70 -0.64
C LYS A 28 10.03 -8.60 -0.25
N LEU A 29 9.30 -8.25 0.80
CA LEU A 29 8.15 -9.04 1.24
C LEU A 29 6.98 -8.99 0.24
N ALA A 30 6.74 -7.81 -0.35
CA ALA A 30 5.73 -7.60 -1.36
C ALA A 30 6.07 -8.38 -2.65
N GLU A 31 7.34 -8.40 -3.07
CA GLU A 31 7.83 -9.22 -4.18
C GLU A 31 7.67 -10.72 -3.91
N ASN A 32 7.84 -11.14 -2.65
CA ASN A 32 7.59 -12.51 -2.21
C ASN A 32 6.09 -12.84 -2.02
N GLY A 33 5.18 -11.94 -2.40
CA GLY A 33 3.75 -12.21 -2.41
C GLY A 33 3.01 -11.92 -1.11
N ASN A 34 3.65 -11.28 -0.12
CA ASN A 34 3.01 -10.89 1.12
C ASN A 34 2.05 -9.71 0.88
N LYS A 35 0.73 -9.96 1.05
CA LYS A 35 -0.31 -8.96 0.79
C LYS A 35 -0.32 -7.78 1.76
N GLU A 36 0.05 -7.99 3.03
CA GLU A 36 0.16 -6.91 4.03
C GLU A 36 1.31 -5.96 3.69
N ALA A 37 2.42 -6.53 3.20
CA ALA A 37 3.56 -5.75 2.72
C ALA A 37 3.21 -4.95 1.46
N MET A 38 2.50 -5.56 0.50
CA MET A 38 1.99 -4.84 -0.68
C MET A 38 1.09 -3.67 -0.28
N PHE A 39 0.13 -3.89 0.63
CA PHE A 39 -0.75 -2.83 1.13
C PHE A 39 0.02 -1.72 1.86
N SER A 40 0.98 -2.09 2.71
CA SER A 40 1.82 -1.12 3.43
C SER A 40 2.67 -0.29 2.47
N LEU A 41 3.26 -0.92 1.45
CA LEU A 41 4.03 -0.23 0.41
C LEU A 41 3.15 0.70 -0.42
N ALA A 42 1.92 0.29 -0.75
CA ALA A 42 0.93 1.14 -1.41
C ALA A 42 0.60 2.38 -0.57
N ASN A 43 0.37 2.23 0.74
CA ASN A 43 0.14 3.35 1.65
C ASN A 43 1.34 4.30 1.73
N CYS A 44 2.56 3.78 1.74
CA CYS A 44 3.78 4.60 1.72
C CYS A 44 3.81 5.46 0.46
N CYS A 45 3.59 4.88 -0.72
CA CYS A 45 3.55 5.60 -1.99
C CYS A 45 2.35 6.56 -2.08
N ASN A 46 1.18 6.22 -1.53
CA ASN A 46 0.00 7.08 -1.57
C ASN A 46 0.17 8.36 -0.72
N ASN A 47 0.84 8.22 0.42
CA ASN A 47 0.99 9.31 1.39
C ASN A 47 2.36 10.01 1.33
N GLY A 48 3.32 9.47 0.57
CA GLY A 48 4.71 9.95 0.57
C GLY A 48 5.45 9.68 1.89
N LYS A 49 5.07 8.62 2.62
CA LYS A 49 5.72 8.27 3.90
C LYS A 49 6.93 7.38 3.65
N GLY A 50 8.12 7.90 3.94
CA GLY A 50 9.39 7.17 3.74
C GLY A 50 9.81 6.98 2.27
N THR A 51 9.00 7.49 1.33
CA THR A 51 9.22 7.47 -0.12
C THR A 51 8.51 8.67 -0.76
N GLU A 52 8.76 8.93 -2.04
CA GLU A 52 8.04 9.98 -2.77
C GLU A 52 6.57 9.59 -2.97
N LYS A 53 5.67 10.59 -2.87
CA LYS A 53 4.25 10.37 -3.14
C LYS A 53 4.05 10.04 -4.63
N ASN A 54 3.52 8.87 -4.92
CA ASN A 54 3.27 8.39 -6.27
C ASN A 54 1.99 7.54 -6.30
N PHE A 55 0.92 8.10 -6.88
CA PHE A 55 -0.37 7.43 -6.96
C PHE A 55 -0.39 6.24 -7.91
N GLU A 56 0.41 6.25 -8.99
CA GLU A 56 0.49 5.12 -9.93
C GLU A 56 1.17 3.91 -9.26
N LYS A 57 2.26 4.13 -8.52
CA LYS A 57 2.93 3.08 -7.75
C LYS A 57 2.04 2.59 -6.61
N ALA A 58 1.30 3.47 -5.94
CA ALA A 58 0.32 3.07 -4.93
C ALA A 58 -0.79 2.20 -5.53
N PHE A 59 -1.38 2.64 -6.64
CA PHE A 59 -2.42 1.92 -7.38
C PHE A 59 -1.96 0.50 -7.75
N HIS A 60 -0.77 0.37 -8.34
CA HIS A 60 -0.17 -0.93 -8.69
C HIS A 60 -0.08 -1.89 -7.50
N TRP A 61 0.38 -1.42 -6.35
CA TRP A 61 0.51 -2.27 -5.17
C TRP A 61 -0.82 -2.57 -4.49
N TYR A 62 -1.78 -1.63 -4.47
CA TYR A 62 -3.14 -1.93 -4.04
C TYR A 62 -3.79 -2.99 -4.92
N GLN A 63 -3.59 -2.94 -6.23
CA GLN A 63 -4.09 -3.93 -7.18
C GLN A 63 -3.56 -5.33 -6.85
N LYS A 64 -2.25 -5.48 -6.68
CA LYS A 64 -1.63 -6.76 -6.32
C LYS A 64 -2.12 -7.28 -4.96
N ALA A 65 -2.30 -6.41 -3.97
CA ALA A 65 -2.82 -6.80 -2.66
C ALA A 65 -4.29 -7.27 -2.76
N ALA A 66 -5.12 -6.55 -3.53
CA ALA A 66 -6.52 -6.88 -3.76
C ALA A 66 -6.71 -8.17 -4.56
N GLU A 67 -5.81 -8.48 -5.51
CA GLU A 67 -5.76 -9.77 -6.20
C GLU A 67 -5.47 -10.94 -5.26
N LYS A 68 -4.93 -10.66 -4.05
CA LYS A 68 -4.70 -11.62 -2.96
C LYS A 68 -5.71 -11.48 -1.82
N ASP A 69 -6.90 -10.99 -2.14
CA ASP A 69 -8.04 -10.88 -1.22
C ASP A 69 -7.74 -10.00 0.01
N HIS A 70 -6.94 -8.93 -0.17
CA HIS A 70 -6.76 -7.91 0.86
C HIS A 70 -7.88 -6.87 0.79
N ILE A 71 -8.89 -7.02 1.66
CA ILE A 71 -10.15 -6.24 1.66
C ILE A 71 -9.90 -4.72 1.69
N ILE A 72 -9.01 -4.24 2.57
CA ILE A 72 -8.75 -2.78 2.67
C ILE A 72 -8.08 -2.25 1.38
N ALA A 73 -7.32 -3.09 0.68
CA ALA A 73 -6.69 -2.68 -0.57
C ALA A 73 -7.72 -2.57 -1.69
N MET A 74 -8.74 -3.46 -1.70
CA MET A 74 -9.89 -3.35 -2.61
C MET A 74 -10.63 -2.02 -2.39
N PHE A 75 -10.92 -1.65 -1.14
CA PHE A 75 -11.56 -0.35 -0.85
C PHE A 75 -10.72 0.84 -1.36
N ASN A 76 -9.40 0.79 -1.22
CA ASN A 76 -8.54 1.83 -1.78
C ASN A 76 -8.58 1.85 -3.32
N LEU A 77 -8.60 0.70 -4.00
CA LEU A 77 -8.79 0.65 -5.46
C LEU A 77 -10.11 1.28 -5.90
N VAL A 78 -11.20 1.07 -5.15
CA VAL A 78 -12.47 1.73 -5.43
C VAL A 78 -12.29 3.25 -5.44
N ASN A 79 -11.60 3.81 -4.45
CA ASN A 79 -11.32 5.25 -4.39
C ASN A 79 -10.44 5.72 -5.56
N HIS A 80 -9.37 4.98 -5.87
CA HIS A 80 -8.48 5.32 -6.99
C HIS A 80 -9.24 5.33 -8.33
N TYR A 81 -10.09 4.35 -8.60
CA TYR A 81 -10.93 4.35 -9.80
C TYR A 81 -12.04 5.39 -9.77
N TYR A 82 -12.60 5.71 -8.62
CA TYR A 82 -13.64 6.73 -8.48
C TYR A 82 -13.08 8.14 -8.73
N ASN A 83 -11.86 8.41 -8.26
CA ASN A 83 -11.20 9.71 -8.39
C ASN A 83 -10.35 9.83 -9.67
N GLY A 84 -9.90 8.72 -10.25
CA GLY A 84 -8.89 8.72 -11.31
C GLY A 84 -7.49 9.06 -10.79
N GLU A 85 -7.14 8.61 -9.59
CA GLU A 85 -5.83 8.83 -8.99
C GLU A 85 -4.90 7.66 -9.31
N GLY A 86 -3.77 7.90 -9.97
CA GLY A 86 -2.83 6.84 -10.34
C GLY A 86 -3.36 5.85 -11.39
N THR A 87 -4.55 6.10 -11.93
CA THR A 87 -5.22 5.35 -12.99
C THR A 87 -6.30 6.25 -13.62
N GLU A 88 -6.91 5.81 -14.72
CA GLU A 88 -8.06 6.50 -15.28
C GLU A 88 -9.31 6.31 -14.43
N LYS A 89 -10.12 7.37 -14.31
CA LYS A 89 -11.41 7.30 -13.62
C LYS A 89 -12.32 6.29 -14.30
N ASN A 90 -12.80 5.30 -13.54
CA ASN A 90 -13.62 4.21 -14.07
C ASN A 90 -14.62 3.67 -13.04
N PHE A 91 -15.88 4.08 -13.16
CA PHE A 91 -16.94 3.68 -12.22
C PHE A 91 -17.31 2.19 -12.31
N GLU A 92 -17.20 1.58 -13.50
CA GLU A 92 -17.50 0.15 -13.68
C GLU A 92 -16.49 -0.72 -12.92
N LYS A 93 -15.19 -0.37 -13.01
CA LYS A 93 -14.13 -1.04 -12.25
C LYS A 93 -14.23 -0.76 -10.76
N ALA A 94 -14.59 0.46 -10.35
CA ALA A 94 -14.86 0.78 -8.95
C ALA A 94 -16.00 -0.09 -8.40
N PHE A 95 -17.10 -0.22 -9.14
CA PHE A 95 -18.23 -1.07 -8.75
C PHE A 95 -17.83 -2.55 -8.69
N HIS A 96 -17.07 -3.04 -9.66
CA HIS A 96 -16.55 -4.41 -9.66
C HIS A 96 -15.75 -4.74 -8.39
N TRP A 97 -14.81 -3.87 -7.99
CA TRP A 97 -14.03 -4.08 -6.77
C TRP A 97 -14.87 -3.92 -5.49
N CYS A 98 -15.86 -3.03 -5.50
CA CYS A 98 -16.81 -2.88 -4.39
C CYS A 98 -17.63 -4.17 -4.16
N GLN A 99 -18.02 -4.87 -5.22
CA GLN A 99 -18.72 -6.16 -5.10
C GLN A 99 -17.83 -7.31 -4.60
N LYS A 100 -16.51 -7.17 -4.72
CA LYS A 100 -15.55 -8.20 -4.32
C LYS A 100 -15.04 -8.02 -2.89
N ALA A 101 -15.07 -6.81 -2.36
CA ALA A 101 -14.65 -6.46 -0.99
C ALA A 101 -15.65 -6.92 0.06
#